data_AF-A0A4S2LA64-F1
#
_entry.id   AF-A0A4S2LA64-F1
#
_cell.length_a   1.000
_cell.length_b   1.000
_cell.length_c   1.000
_cell.angle_alpha   90.00
_cell.angle_beta   90.00
_cell.angle_gamma   90.00
#
_symmetry.space_group_name_H-M   'P 1'
#
loop_
_entity.id
_entity.type
_entity.pdbx_description
1 polymer ?
#
loop_
_entity_poly.entity_id
_entity_poly.type
_entity_poly.pdbx_seq_one_letter_code
_entity_poly.pdbx_strand_id
1 'polypeptide(L)'
;MMGYIDWSYAFTLWSSSISKGGQDGFVHEIGHNLQVGEATLLNGGEVTNNVYLLIVHEVNLGLNPYTGDMGTWQWSEDINKGPSWGYHRYLGKLFGHGLVGNGFIEARKKRPSSESEKTHFWVKLMCVETGYNMLPFHDMWHFPISGDTKSTCTKLPCFFPQDQHTMSFESKITEVINKYGGNCSRSNPNQVKFRGDIRRGIDVVRPQNIFLTFE
;
A
#
# COMPACT_ATOMS: atom_id res chain seq x y z
N MET A 1 -2.69 -16.89 15.00
CA MET A 1 -1.82 -17.03 16.19
C MET A 1 -1.19 -15.66 16.35
N MET A 2 -1.57 -14.86 17.35
CA MET A 2 -0.94 -13.53 17.55
C MET A 2 0.52 -13.76 17.94
N GLY A 3 1.45 -13.19 17.17
CA GLY A 3 2.84 -13.60 17.07
C GLY A 3 3.74 -13.11 18.21
N TYR A 4 4.84 -13.85 18.37
CA TYR A 4 6.19 -13.65 18.96
C TYR A 4 6.55 -12.47 19.91
N ILE A 5 5.75 -11.43 20.05
CA ILE A 5 6.00 -10.30 20.96
C ILE A 5 5.39 -10.63 22.34
N ASP A 6 6.15 -10.45 23.42
CA ASP A 6 5.58 -10.46 24.76
C ASP A 6 4.69 -9.22 24.95
N TRP A 7 3.43 -9.36 24.54
CA TRP A 7 2.41 -8.33 24.62
C TRP A 7 2.24 -7.76 26.01
N SER A 8 2.38 -8.59 27.04
CA SER A 8 2.26 -8.16 28.43
C SER A 8 3.40 -7.20 28.80
N TYR A 9 4.59 -7.46 28.28
CA TYR A 9 5.74 -6.58 28.43
C TYR A 9 5.56 -5.26 27.65
N ALA A 10 5.14 -5.32 26.38
CA ALA A 10 4.93 -4.10 25.59
C ALA A 10 3.80 -3.22 26.15
N PHE A 11 2.73 -3.85 26.67
CA PHE A 11 1.61 -3.17 27.31
C PHE A 11 2.02 -2.44 28.60
N THR A 12 2.91 -3.02 29.40
CA THR A 12 3.37 -2.40 30.66
C THR A 12 4.35 -1.24 30.45
N LEU A 13 4.91 -1.09 29.25
CA LEU A 13 5.84 -0.01 28.89
C LEU A 13 5.18 1.20 28.21
N TRP A 14 3.86 1.37 28.39
CA TRP A 14 3.03 2.36 27.71
C TRP A 14 3.62 3.79 27.69
N SER A 15 4.07 4.30 28.83
CA SER A 15 4.63 5.66 28.97
C SER A 15 5.90 5.88 28.12
N SER A 16 6.77 4.87 28.07
CA SER A 16 7.99 4.92 27.25
C SER A 16 7.69 4.81 25.75
N SER A 17 6.60 4.15 25.40
CA SER A 17 6.24 3.90 24.00
C SER A 17 5.72 5.13 23.28
N ILE A 18 4.90 5.94 23.96
CA ILE A 18 4.39 7.20 23.41
C ILE A 18 5.55 8.15 23.10
N SER A 19 6.55 8.23 23.98
CA SER A 19 7.77 9.05 23.75
C SER A 19 8.65 8.57 22.59
N LYS A 20 8.45 7.35 22.10
CA LYS A 20 9.22 6.72 21.01
C LYS A 20 8.44 6.63 19.70
N GLY A 21 7.29 7.30 19.59
CA GLY A 21 6.47 7.31 18.36
C GLY A 21 5.39 6.23 18.31
N GLY A 22 5.09 5.57 19.45
CA GLY A 22 4.06 4.55 19.56
C GLY A 22 4.61 3.13 19.65
N GLN A 23 3.73 2.16 19.43
CA GLN A 23 4.03 0.73 19.47
C GLN A 23 3.59 0.10 18.14
N ASP A 24 4.47 0.14 17.13
CA ASP A 24 4.18 -0.39 15.79
C ASP A 24 3.77 -1.87 15.82
N GLY A 25 4.24 -2.64 16.81
CA GLY A 25 3.81 -4.02 17.04
C GLY A 25 2.30 -4.18 17.26
N PHE A 26 1.64 -3.29 18.01
CA PHE A 26 0.18 -3.37 18.17
C PHE A 26 -0.54 -3.14 16.84
N VAL A 27 -0.09 -2.16 16.06
CA VAL A 27 -0.71 -1.82 14.77
C VAL A 27 -0.46 -2.92 13.74
N HIS A 28 0.72 -3.55 13.72
CA HIS A 28 1.06 -4.70 12.87
C HIS A 28 0.04 -5.86 13.04
N GLU A 29 -0.31 -6.16 14.29
CA GLU A 29 -1.10 -7.34 14.64
C GLU A 29 -2.61 -7.08 14.58
N ILE A 30 -3.03 -5.87 14.92
CA ILE A 30 -4.36 -5.37 14.52
C ILE A 30 -4.48 -5.39 12.99
N GLY A 31 -3.40 -5.03 12.29
CA GLY A 31 -3.32 -5.07 10.84
C GLY A 31 -3.61 -6.45 10.26
N HIS A 32 -3.15 -7.53 10.88
CA HIS A 32 -3.48 -8.89 10.46
C HIS A 32 -4.99 -9.19 10.57
N ASN A 33 -5.64 -8.69 11.62
CA ASN A 33 -7.09 -8.86 11.79
C ASN A 33 -7.90 -8.09 10.74
N LEU A 34 -7.34 -6.98 10.22
CA LEU A 34 -7.99 -6.12 9.23
C LEU A 34 -7.58 -6.44 7.78
N GLN A 35 -6.57 -7.29 7.61
CA GLN A 35 -5.91 -7.55 6.34
C GLN A 35 -6.90 -7.88 5.22
N VAL A 36 -6.67 -7.27 4.06
CA VAL A 36 -7.52 -7.44 2.88
C VAL A 36 -6.92 -8.53 1.98
N GLY A 37 -7.34 -9.78 2.20
CA GLY A 37 -6.81 -10.94 1.48
C GLY A 37 -6.97 -10.86 -0.05
N GLU A 38 -8.00 -10.16 -0.52
CA GLU A 38 -8.23 -9.86 -1.94
C GLU A 38 -7.17 -8.92 -2.55
N ALA A 39 -6.44 -8.18 -1.72
CA ALA A 39 -5.34 -7.29 -2.11
C ALA A 39 -3.99 -7.75 -1.53
N THR A 40 -3.96 -8.85 -0.78
CA THR A 40 -2.72 -9.50 -0.36
C THR A 40 -2.18 -10.30 -1.52
N LEU A 41 -1.13 -9.75 -2.15
CA LEU A 41 -0.42 -10.34 -3.28
C LEU A 41 0.58 -11.40 -2.79
N LEU A 42 1.26 -12.03 -3.74
CA LEU A 42 2.33 -13.01 -3.50
C LEU A 42 3.23 -12.60 -2.33
N ASN A 43 3.45 -13.51 -1.37
CA ASN A 43 4.26 -13.29 -0.15
C ASN A 43 3.85 -12.08 0.70
N GLY A 44 2.64 -11.54 0.52
CA GLY A 44 2.18 -10.31 1.17
C GLY A 44 1.60 -10.48 2.57
N GLY A 45 1.64 -11.69 3.14
CA GLY A 45 1.05 -12.01 4.46
C GLY A 45 1.50 -11.04 5.56
N GLU A 46 2.81 -10.78 5.63
CA GLU A 46 3.47 -9.87 6.57
C GLU A 46 3.73 -8.47 6.00
N VAL A 47 3.12 -8.16 4.86
CA VAL A 47 3.30 -6.89 4.15
C VAL A 47 2.01 -6.08 4.14
N THR A 48 0.89 -6.70 3.73
CA THR A 48 -0.38 -5.99 3.57
C THR A 48 -0.93 -5.52 4.93
N ASN A 49 -0.72 -6.30 6.00
CA ASN A 49 -1.08 -5.89 7.37
C ASN A 49 -0.33 -4.64 7.82
N ASN A 50 0.90 -4.44 7.35
CA ASN A 50 1.66 -3.27 7.74
C ASN A 50 1.06 -1.98 7.17
N VAL A 51 0.21 -1.99 6.12
CA VAL A 51 -0.35 -0.76 5.48
C VAL A 51 -1.04 0.16 6.49
N TYR A 52 -1.63 -0.42 7.54
CA TYR A 52 -2.25 0.32 8.62
C TYR A 52 -1.26 1.17 9.42
N LEU A 53 0.03 0.82 9.48
CA LEU A 53 1.08 1.66 10.07
C LEU A 53 1.18 3.01 9.37
N LEU A 54 1.16 3.04 8.03
CA LEU A 54 1.22 4.32 7.29
C LEU A 54 0.02 5.20 7.67
N ILE A 55 -1.17 4.60 7.73
CA ILE A 55 -2.41 5.32 8.03
C ILE A 55 -2.40 5.83 9.48
N VAL A 56 -2.05 4.98 10.45
CA VAL A 56 -2.02 5.37 11.87
C VAL A 56 -0.98 6.45 12.12
N HIS A 57 0.22 6.31 11.58
CA HIS A 57 1.28 7.30 11.72
C HIS A 57 0.86 8.64 11.10
N GLU A 58 0.36 8.65 9.87
CA GLU A 58 -0.05 9.89 9.18
C GLU A 58 -1.28 10.54 9.83
N VAL A 59 -2.36 9.78 10.03
CA VAL A 59 -3.68 10.34 10.36
C VAL A 59 -3.90 10.48 11.87
N ASN A 60 -3.40 9.53 12.67
CA ASN A 60 -3.65 9.52 14.11
C ASN A 60 -2.51 10.17 14.90
N LEU A 61 -1.26 9.99 14.46
CA LEU A 61 -0.08 10.48 15.19
C LEU A 61 0.52 11.75 14.58
N GLY A 62 0.13 12.13 13.35
CA GLY A 62 0.70 13.30 12.66
C GLY A 62 2.18 13.14 12.30
N LEU A 63 2.66 11.91 12.22
CA LEU A 63 4.01 11.56 11.81
C LEU A 63 4.10 11.45 10.28
N ASN A 64 5.32 11.51 9.74
CA ASN A 64 5.56 11.23 8.33
C ASN A 64 6.00 9.75 8.17
N PRO A 65 5.10 8.84 7.75
CA PRO A 65 5.44 7.42 7.61
C PRO A 65 6.23 7.09 6.33
N TYR A 66 6.41 8.08 5.46
CA TYR A 66 7.04 7.95 4.15
C TYR A 66 8.55 8.21 4.20
N THR A 67 9.15 8.05 5.38
CA THR A 67 10.60 8.07 5.60
C THR A 67 11.10 6.64 5.75
N GLY A 68 12.17 6.26 5.03
CA GLY A 68 12.80 4.94 5.13
C GLY A 68 12.88 4.19 3.80
N ASP A 69 13.02 2.86 3.89
CA ASP A 69 13.16 1.98 2.73
C ASP A 69 11.89 1.99 1.86
N MET A 70 12.07 2.25 0.56
CA MET A 70 11.03 2.26 -0.46
C MET A 70 10.93 0.92 -1.20
N GLY A 71 11.67 -0.09 -0.77
CA GLY A 71 11.63 -1.44 -1.36
C GLY A 71 12.32 -1.52 -2.73
N THR A 72 13.16 -0.54 -3.06
CA THR A 72 13.86 -0.47 -4.35
C THR A 72 14.98 -1.50 -4.48
N TRP A 73 15.38 -2.16 -3.39
CA TRP A 73 16.28 -3.31 -3.47
C TRP A 73 15.70 -4.45 -4.34
N GLN A 74 14.37 -4.55 -4.43
CA GLN A 74 13.70 -5.53 -5.30
C GLN A 74 13.91 -5.24 -6.79
N TRP A 75 14.33 -4.03 -7.15
CA TRP A 75 14.61 -3.65 -8.53
C TRP A 75 15.89 -4.27 -9.07
N SER A 76 16.74 -4.87 -8.23
CA SER A 76 17.91 -5.62 -8.67
C SER A 76 17.61 -7.11 -8.89
N GLU A 77 16.39 -7.55 -8.60
CA GLU A 77 15.99 -8.94 -8.79
C GLU A 77 15.64 -9.22 -10.25
N ASP A 78 15.44 -10.50 -10.58
CA ASP A 78 15.04 -10.95 -11.92
C ASP A 78 13.61 -11.53 -11.96
N ILE A 79 13.03 -11.79 -10.79
CA ILE A 79 11.72 -12.45 -10.65
C ILE A 79 10.80 -11.70 -9.69
N ASN A 80 9.50 -11.85 -9.91
CA ASN A 80 8.49 -11.37 -8.97
C ASN A 80 8.57 -12.15 -7.65
N LYS A 81 8.89 -11.46 -6.55
CA LYS A 81 8.82 -12.01 -5.18
C LYS A 81 7.61 -11.50 -4.39
N GLY A 82 6.74 -10.72 -5.03
CA GLY A 82 5.68 -9.95 -4.39
C GLY A 82 6.16 -8.59 -3.89
N PRO A 83 5.26 -7.63 -3.63
CA PRO A 83 5.65 -6.32 -3.11
C PRO A 83 6.15 -6.43 -1.67
N SER A 84 7.23 -5.71 -1.35
CA SER A 84 7.63 -5.48 0.04
C SER A 84 6.77 -4.40 0.72
N TRP A 85 7.01 -4.21 2.00
CA TRP A 85 6.49 -3.06 2.73
C TRP A 85 6.87 -1.72 2.10
N GLY A 86 8.11 -1.62 1.62
CA GLY A 86 8.63 -0.44 0.95
C GLY A 86 7.84 -0.06 -0.30
N TYR A 87 7.33 -1.02 -1.07
CA TYR A 87 6.46 -0.75 -2.22
C TYR A 87 5.20 0.04 -1.83
N HIS A 88 4.52 -0.39 -0.76
CA HIS A 88 3.30 0.30 -0.27
C HIS A 88 3.65 1.68 0.30
N ARG A 89 4.77 1.78 1.03
CA ARG A 89 5.29 3.08 1.49
C ARG A 89 5.57 4.01 0.32
N TYR A 90 6.15 3.52 -0.77
CA TYR A 90 6.49 4.35 -1.93
C TYR A 90 5.24 4.80 -2.67
N LEU A 91 4.26 3.92 -2.87
CA LEU A 91 2.95 4.32 -3.39
C LEU A 91 2.30 5.41 -2.53
N GLY A 92 2.33 5.25 -1.20
CA GLY A 92 1.81 6.26 -0.28
C GLY A 92 2.60 7.58 -0.31
N LYS A 93 3.93 7.52 -0.43
CA LYS A 93 4.78 8.72 -0.59
C LYS A 93 4.42 9.50 -1.84
N LEU A 94 4.15 8.80 -2.94
CA LEU A 94 3.88 9.40 -4.24
C LEU A 94 2.44 9.90 -4.35
N PHE A 95 1.47 9.14 -3.86
CA PHE A 95 0.05 9.37 -4.16
C PHE A 95 -0.83 9.51 -2.91
N GLY A 96 -0.26 9.42 -1.72
CA GLY A 96 -0.98 9.47 -0.45
C GLY A 96 -1.65 8.14 -0.08
N HIS A 97 -2.05 8.02 1.19
CA HIS A 97 -2.73 6.83 1.71
C HIS A 97 -4.03 6.49 0.97
N GLY A 98 -4.66 7.49 0.32
CA GLY A 98 -5.88 7.31 -0.43
C GLY A 98 -5.77 6.30 -1.57
N LEU A 99 -4.60 6.20 -2.23
CA LEU A 99 -4.39 5.25 -3.31
C LEU A 99 -4.56 3.79 -2.83
N VAL A 100 -3.80 3.41 -1.81
CA VAL A 100 -3.81 2.04 -1.27
C VAL A 100 -5.15 1.74 -0.59
N GLY A 101 -5.70 2.72 0.14
CA GLY A 101 -7.00 2.58 0.81
C GLY A 101 -8.15 2.37 -0.17
N ASN A 102 -8.20 3.15 -1.26
CA ASN A 102 -9.17 2.94 -2.34
C ASN A 102 -8.94 1.58 -3.03
N GLY A 103 -7.67 1.21 -3.21
CA GLY A 103 -7.24 -0.11 -3.65
C GLY A 103 -7.92 -1.26 -2.91
N PHE A 104 -7.84 -1.21 -1.59
CA PHE A 104 -8.43 -2.20 -0.68
C PHE A 104 -9.96 -2.23 -0.75
N ILE A 105 -10.61 -1.08 -0.85
CA ILE A 105 -12.07 -0.98 -1.00
C ILE A 105 -12.53 -1.71 -2.28
N GLU A 106 -11.88 -1.44 -3.42
CA GLU A 106 -12.28 -2.06 -4.68
C GLU A 106 -11.92 -3.55 -4.74
N ALA A 107 -10.81 -3.97 -4.14
CA ALA A 107 -10.46 -5.38 -4.03
C ALA A 107 -11.51 -6.18 -3.24
N ARG A 108 -11.98 -5.65 -2.10
CA ARG A 108 -13.07 -6.25 -1.30
C ARG A 108 -14.38 -6.38 -2.07
N LYS A 109 -14.68 -5.42 -2.97
CA LYS A 109 -15.87 -5.47 -3.82
C LYS A 109 -15.72 -6.49 -4.95
N LYS A 110 -14.57 -6.50 -5.63
CA LYS A 110 -14.34 -7.35 -6.80
C LYS A 110 -14.05 -8.80 -6.44
N ARG A 111 -13.41 -9.04 -5.30
CA ARG A 111 -13.00 -10.36 -4.78
C ARG A 111 -12.20 -11.21 -5.78
N PRO A 112 -11.08 -10.70 -6.33
CA PRO A 112 -10.15 -11.54 -7.09
C PRO A 112 -9.66 -12.69 -6.21
N SER A 113 -9.64 -13.90 -6.77
CA SER A 113 -9.51 -15.13 -6.00
C SER A 113 -8.14 -15.79 -6.16
N SER A 114 -7.56 -15.73 -7.37
CA SER A 114 -6.23 -16.28 -7.65
C SER A 114 -5.14 -15.20 -7.55
N GLU A 115 -3.90 -15.62 -7.27
CA GLU A 115 -2.76 -14.68 -7.21
C GLU A 115 -2.56 -13.88 -8.50
N SER A 116 -2.82 -14.50 -9.66
CA SER A 116 -2.76 -13.82 -10.96
C SER A 116 -3.87 -12.77 -11.09
N GLU A 117 -5.10 -13.11 -10.71
CA GLU A 117 -6.22 -12.16 -10.73
C GLU A 117 -5.96 -10.98 -9.79
N LYS A 118 -5.52 -11.24 -8.55
CA LYS A 118 -5.20 -10.21 -7.56
C LYS A 118 -4.14 -9.26 -8.10
N THR A 119 -3.07 -9.80 -8.67
CA THR A 119 -1.95 -9.02 -9.20
C THR A 119 -2.38 -8.14 -10.37
N HIS A 120 -3.05 -8.72 -11.37
CA HIS A 120 -3.51 -7.96 -12.54
C HIS A 120 -4.54 -6.90 -12.17
N PHE A 121 -5.45 -7.24 -11.25
CA PHE A 121 -6.43 -6.32 -10.71
C PHE A 121 -5.76 -5.16 -9.98
N TRP A 122 -4.79 -5.45 -9.10
CA TRP A 122 -4.06 -4.45 -8.33
C TRP A 122 -3.31 -3.48 -9.25
N VAL A 123 -2.49 -3.98 -10.18
CA VAL A 123 -1.72 -3.13 -11.10
C VAL A 123 -2.65 -2.25 -11.95
N LYS A 124 -3.74 -2.84 -12.50
CA LYS A 124 -4.74 -2.09 -13.27
C LYS A 124 -5.38 -1.00 -12.42
N LEU A 125 -5.73 -1.32 -11.18
CA LEU A 125 -6.36 -0.38 -10.25
C LEU A 125 -5.42 0.77 -9.88
N MET A 126 -4.13 0.51 -9.64
CA MET A 126 -3.15 1.56 -9.38
C MET A 126 -3.06 2.55 -10.56
N CYS A 127 -3.11 2.07 -11.81
CA CYS A 127 -3.16 2.98 -12.96
C CYS A 127 -4.44 3.84 -12.97
N VAL A 128 -5.60 3.20 -12.76
CA VAL A 128 -6.91 3.89 -12.81
C VAL A 128 -7.05 4.91 -11.68
N GLU A 129 -6.67 4.57 -10.45
CA GLU A 129 -6.79 5.44 -9.28
C GLU A 129 -5.85 6.64 -9.33
N THR A 130 -4.64 6.45 -9.86
CA THR A 130 -3.67 7.54 -10.01
C THR A 130 -3.93 8.40 -11.25
N GLY A 131 -4.63 7.85 -12.25
CA GLY A 131 -4.79 8.48 -13.56
C GLY A 131 -3.52 8.42 -14.42
N TYR A 132 -2.51 7.64 -14.03
CA TYR A 132 -1.26 7.49 -14.76
C TYR A 132 -1.04 6.07 -15.26
N ASN A 133 -0.28 5.93 -16.36
CA ASN A 133 0.32 4.67 -16.73
C ASN A 133 1.46 4.37 -15.75
N MET A 134 1.14 3.53 -14.77
CA MET A 134 2.07 3.06 -13.73
C MET A 134 2.77 1.75 -14.10
N LEU A 135 2.63 1.24 -15.33
CA LEU A 135 3.31 0.00 -15.73
C LEU A 135 4.83 0.06 -15.58
N PRO A 136 5.53 1.16 -15.97
CA PRO A 136 6.97 1.25 -15.76
C PRO A 136 7.36 1.09 -14.29
N PHE A 137 6.59 1.70 -13.39
CA PHE A 137 6.82 1.57 -11.96
C PHE A 137 6.64 0.12 -11.50
N HIS A 138 5.56 -0.55 -11.88
CA HIS A 138 5.30 -1.94 -11.48
C HIS A 138 6.26 -2.97 -12.13
N ASP A 139 6.77 -2.67 -13.32
CA ASP A 139 7.76 -3.51 -14.02
C ASP A 139 9.08 -3.59 -13.23
N MET A 140 9.44 -2.53 -12.50
CA MET A 140 10.60 -2.54 -11.59
C MET A 140 10.43 -3.50 -10.39
N TRP A 141 9.19 -3.86 -10.03
CA TRP A 141 8.88 -4.94 -9.07
C TRP A 141 8.58 -6.27 -9.75
N HIS A 142 8.82 -6.37 -11.06
CA HIS A 142 8.64 -7.59 -11.85
C HIS A 142 7.21 -8.13 -11.85
N PHE A 143 6.21 -7.28 -11.59
CA PHE A 143 4.81 -7.72 -11.61
C PHE A 143 4.44 -8.29 -12.99
N PRO A 144 3.77 -9.46 -13.06
CA PRO A 144 3.20 -9.94 -14.31
C PRO A 144 2.13 -8.96 -14.81
N ILE A 145 2.21 -8.62 -16.10
CA ILE A 145 1.30 -7.66 -16.75
C ILE A 145 0.54 -8.38 -17.87
N SER A 146 -0.77 -8.53 -17.68
CA SER A 146 -1.65 -9.06 -18.71
C SER A 146 -1.85 -8.07 -19.87
N GLY A 147 -2.30 -8.58 -21.03
CA GLY A 147 -2.68 -7.74 -22.17
C GLY A 147 -3.78 -6.73 -21.83
N ASP A 148 -4.79 -7.13 -21.04
CA ASP A 148 -5.87 -6.24 -20.58
C ASP A 148 -5.33 -5.13 -19.67
N THR A 149 -4.51 -5.48 -18.67
CA THR A 149 -3.84 -4.52 -17.79
C THR A 149 -3.02 -3.53 -18.61
N LYS A 150 -2.20 -4.04 -19.55
CA LYS A 150 -1.39 -3.20 -20.44
C LYS A 150 -2.25 -2.22 -21.22
N SER A 151 -3.28 -2.73 -21.91
CA SER A 151 -4.17 -1.92 -22.74
C SER A 151 -4.95 -0.84 -21.97
N THR A 152 -5.21 -1.08 -20.68
CA THR A 152 -5.88 -0.10 -19.82
C THR A 152 -4.90 0.99 -19.41
N CYS A 153 -3.75 0.60 -18.86
CA CYS A 153 -2.78 1.56 -18.34
C CYS A 153 -2.14 2.42 -19.44
N THR A 154 -1.81 1.87 -20.61
CA THR A 154 -1.11 2.62 -21.67
C THR A 154 -1.96 3.72 -22.33
N LYS A 155 -3.26 3.80 -22.03
CA LYS A 155 -4.13 4.92 -22.44
C LYS A 155 -3.94 6.18 -21.57
N LEU A 156 -3.28 6.03 -20.42
CA LEU A 156 -3.05 7.09 -19.45
C LEU A 156 -1.67 7.73 -19.66
N PRO A 157 -1.47 9.00 -19.27
CA PRO A 157 -0.14 9.63 -19.30
C PRO A 157 0.85 8.83 -18.46
N CYS A 158 2.07 8.63 -18.97
CA CYS A 158 3.08 7.88 -18.23
C CYS A 158 3.61 8.64 -17.02
N PHE A 159 3.86 7.92 -15.92
CA PHE A 159 4.54 8.45 -14.74
C PHE A 159 5.59 7.45 -14.22
N PHE A 160 6.76 7.99 -13.89
CA PHE A 160 7.80 7.26 -13.15
C PHE A 160 8.62 8.28 -12.33
N PRO A 161 8.67 8.16 -10.99
CA PRO A 161 9.27 9.20 -10.16
C PRO A 161 10.75 9.42 -10.45
N GLN A 162 11.22 10.65 -10.23
CA GLN A 162 12.65 10.97 -10.13
C GLN A 162 12.92 11.53 -8.73
N ASP A 163 13.50 10.71 -7.88
CA ASP A 163 13.88 11.09 -6.52
C ASP A 163 15.18 10.40 -6.09
N GLN A 164 15.59 10.61 -4.84
CA GLN A 164 16.82 10.03 -4.30
C GLN A 164 16.88 8.49 -4.41
N HIS A 165 15.74 7.79 -4.41
CA HIS A 165 15.67 6.34 -4.48
C HIS A 165 15.83 5.81 -5.92
N THR A 166 15.68 6.67 -6.92
CA THR A 166 15.80 6.31 -8.34
C THR A 166 17.21 6.50 -8.89
N MET A 167 18.04 7.29 -8.22
CA MET A 167 19.38 7.68 -8.70
C MET A 167 20.28 6.48 -9.04
N SER A 168 20.28 5.44 -8.20
CA SER A 168 21.12 4.24 -8.41
C SER A 168 20.63 3.31 -9.52
N PHE A 169 19.45 3.56 -10.09
CA PHE A 169 18.80 2.67 -11.06
C PHE A 169 18.50 3.34 -12.40
N GLU A 170 19.05 4.53 -12.67
CA GLU A 170 18.66 5.38 -13.80
C GLU A 170 18.75 4.66 -15.17
N SER A 171 19.76 3.81 -15.36
CA SER A 171 19.88 3.01 -16.59
C SER A 171 18.71 2.02 -16.77
N LYS A 172 18.39 1.23 -15.73
CA LYS A 172 17.28 0.27 -15.74
C LYS A 172 15.93 0.99 -15.85
N ILE A 173 15.78 2.14 -15.20
CA ILE A 173 14.59 2.99 -15.29
C ILE A 173 14.41 3.48 -16.73
N THR A 174 15.47 3.95 -17.38
CA THR A 174 15.41 4.43 -18.77
C THR A 174 14.98 3.32 -19.72
N GLU A 175 15.53 2.11 -19.55
CA GLU A 175 15.11 0.93 -20.33
C GLU A 175 13.62 0.63 -20.15
N VAL A 176 13.15 0.60 -18.90
CA VAL A 176 11.75 0.31 -18.58
C VAL A 176 10.82 1.42 -19.09
N ILE A 177 11.17 2.69 -18.93
CA ILE A 177 10.40 3.81 -19.48
C ILE A 177 10.29 3.70 -21.01
N ASN A 178 11.38 3.36 -21.70
CA ASN A 178 11.39 3.18 -23.15
C ASN A 178 10.51 2.00 -23.60
N LYS A 179 10.50 0.89 -22.85
CA LYS A 179 9.60 -0.26 -23.06
C LYS A 179 8.11 0.14 -23.08
N TYR A 180 7.74 1.23 -22.40
CA TYR A 180 6.38 1.74 -22.32
C TYR A 180 6.16 3.09 -23.02
N GLY A 181 7.07 3.50 -23.93
CA GLY A 181 6.87 4.64 -24.83
C GLY A 181 7.69 5.90 -24.53
N GLY A 182 8.59 5.89 -23.53
CA GLY A 182 9.64 6.91 -23.38
C GLY A 182 9.25 8.22 -22.69
N ASN A 183 7.97 8.63 -22.74
CA ASN A 183 7.54 9.97 -22.31
C ASN A 183 6.81 9.96 -20.96
N CYS A 184 7.53 9.65 -19.89
CA CYS A 184 6.96 9.62 -18.53
C CYS A 184 7.19 10.93 -17.78
N SER A 185 6.13 11.48 -17.18
CA SER A 185 6.27 12.53 -16.17
C SER A 185 7.06 11.98 -14.98
N ARG A 186 7.98 12.79 -14.46
CA ARG A 186 8.90 12.35 -13.40
C ARG A 186 8.74 13.08 -12.06
N SER A 187 7.87 14.08 -12.00
CA SER A 187 7.69 14.90 -10.80
C SER A 187 6.22 15.22 -10.54
N ASN A 188 5.92 15.56 -9.28
CA ASN A 188 4.64 16.11 -8.83
C ASN A 188 3.40 15.31 -9.29
N PRO A 189 3.31 14.01 -8.98
CA PRO A 189 2.08 13.26 -9.23
C PRO A 189 0.91 13.82 -8.40
N ASN A 190 -0.30 13.70 -8.94
CA ASN A 190 -1.52 14.03 -8.21
C ASN A 190 -1.71 13.12 -6.99
N GLN A 191 -2.03 13.70 -5.83
CA GLN A 191 -2.44 12.92 -4.66
C GLN A 191 -3.82 12.29 -4.90
N VAL A 192 -3.97 11.02 -4.52
CA VAL A 192 -5.23 10.30 -4.62
C VAL A 192 -6.05 10.55 -3.37
N LYS A 193 -7.22 11.16 -3.54
CA LYS A 193 -8.15 11.41 -2.44
C LYS A 193 -8.76 10.08 -1.96
N PHE A 194 -8.65 9.82 -0.66
CA PHE A 194 -9.31 8.68 -0.04
C PHE A 194 -10.84 8.85 -0.12
N ARG A 195 -11.56 7.79 -0.54
CA ARG A 195 -13.02 7.81 -0.68
C ARG A 195 -13.77 7.38 0.59
N GLY A 196 -13.07 6.78 1.55
CA GLY A 196 -13.67 6.39 2.83
C GLY A 196 -13.63 7.51 3.87
N ASP A 197 -14.04 7.16 5.08
CA ASP A 197 -13.99 8.04 6.25
C ASP A 197 -13.15 7.36 7.35
N ILE A 198 -11.89 7.77 7.47
CA ILE A 198 -10.93 7.21 8.44
C ILE A 198 -11.33 7.58 9.88
N ARG A 199 -12.08 8.68 10.08
CA ARG A 199 -12.51 9.14 11.40
C ARG A 199 -13.88 8.60 11.79
N ARG A 200 -14.51 7.78 10.94
CA ARG A 200 -15.83 7.23 11.19
C ARG A 200 -15.87 6.48 12.53
N GLY A 201 -16.66 6.98 13.46
CA GLY A 201 -16.88 6.36 14.77
C GLY A 201 -15.89 6.76 15.85
N ILE A 202 -14.88 7.57 15.54
CA ILE A 202 -14.07 8.25 16.56
C ILE A 202 -14.96 9.27 17.27
N ASP A 203 -14.89 9.32 18.60
CA ASP A 203 -15.72 10.16 19.47
C ASP A 203 -17.25 9.93 19.36
N VAL A 204 -17.65 8.81 18.73
CA VAL A 204 -19.06 8.40 18.64
C VAL A 204 -19.32 7.26 19.62
N VAL A 205 -19.98 7.57 20.74
CA VAL A 205 -20.62 6.54 21.57
C VAL A 205 -21.91 6.11 20.86
N ARG A 206 -21.90 4.92 20.25
CA ARG A 206 -23.14 4.35 19.72
C ARG A 206 -24.08 3.98 20.88
N PRO A 207 -25.41 4.06 20.69
CA PRO A 207 -26.35 3.53 21.67
C PRO A 207 -25.97 2.10 22.04
N GLN A 208 -25.86 1.81 23.33
CA GLN A 208 -25.68 0.45 23.83
C GLN A 208 -26.98 -0.32 23.55
N ASN A 209 -27.07 -0.98 22.41
CA ASN A 209 -28.14 -1.93 22.15
C ASN A 209 -27.83 -3.23 22.93
N ILE A 210 -27.94 -3.18 24.26
CA ILE A 210 -27.75 -4.33 25.16
C ILE A 210 -29.07 -5.06 25.45
N PHE A 211 -30.20 -4.55 24.98
CA PHE A 211 -31.48 -5.25 25.15
C PHE A 211 -31.90 -5.92 23.83
N LEU A 212 -31.40 -7.13 23.62
CA LEU A 212 -32.20 -8.15 22.93
C LEU A 212 -33.36 -8.47 23.87
N THR A 213 -34.49 -7.79 23.69
CA THR A 213 -35.76 -8.27 24.23
C THR A 213 -36.16 -9.46 23.36
N PHE A 214 -36.00 -10.66 23.91
CA PHE A 214 -36.63 -11.84 23.35
C PHE A 214 -38.08 -11.82 23.84
N GLU A 215 -39.03 -11.64 22.91
CA GLU A 215 -40.44 -11.98 23.12
C GLU A 215 -40.65 -13.49 22.98
#